data_AF-A0A174FH95-F1
#
_entry.id   AF-A0A174FH95-F1
#
_cell.length_a   1.000
_cell.length_b   1.000
_cell.length_c   1.000
_cell.angle_alpha   90.00
_cell.angle_beta   90.00
_cell.angle_gamma   90.00
#
_symmetry.space_group_name_H-M   'P 1'
#
loop_
_entity.id
_entity.type
_entity.pdbx_description
1 polymer ?
#
loop_
_entity_poly.entity_id
_entity_poly.type
_entity_poly.pdbx_seq_one_letter_code
_entity_poly.pdbx_strand_id
1 'polypeptide(L)'
;MKLARLEFKMPPLLTDAEIEEVLDVLPDLTKWANEITAYATEAAIHHGKEWNGFRVVEGRSNRKYRDELLVAEAAREHGYTDIYRQTLIPMTEMQKLMGKSAFEEILGDLIYKPPGKPILVPNTDKRPAMNVTNAENEFDKIMED
;
A
#
# COMPACT_ATOMS: atom_id res chain seq x y z
N MET A 1 -24.32 4.48 -18.46
CA MET A 1 -25.51 4.30 -17.59
C MET A 1 -25.86 2.82 -17.30
N LYS A 2 -24.92 1.86 -17.39
CA LYS A 2 -25.12 0.47 -16.92
C LYS A 2 -24.52 0.23 -15.54
N LEU A 3 -23.27 0.66 -15.31
CA LEU A 3 -22.61 0.58 -13.99
C LEU A 3 -23.33 1.33 -12.86
N ALA A 4 -23.96 2.47 -13.15
CA ALA A 4 -24.75 3.23 -12.16
C ALA A 4 -25.92 2.43 -11.55
N ARG A 5 -26.36 1.34 -12.21
CA ARG A 5 -27.38 0.41 -11.67
C ARG A 5 -26.80 -0.66 -10.74
N LEU A 6 -25.50 -0.94 -10.85
CA LEU A 6 -24.75 -1.86 -9.98
C LEU A 6 -24.13 -1.13 -8.77
N GLU A 7 -24.07 0.20 -8.83
CA GLU A 7 -23.37 1.13 -7.91
C GLU A 7 -23.79 1.06 -6.42
N PHE A 8 -24.83 0.29 -6.09
CA PHE A 8 -25.37 0.16 -4.73
C PHE A 8 -25.54 -1.28 -4.25
N LYS A 9 -25.21 -2.29 -5.07
CA LYS A 9 -25.22 -3.68 -4.62
C LYS A 9 -23.89 -3.98 -3.92
N MET A 10 -23.96 -4.59 -2.75
CA MET A 10 -22.75 -5.13 -2.11
C MET A 10 -22.13 -6.19 -3.01
N PRO A 11 -20.78 -6.35 -3.06
CA PRO A 11 -20.14 -7.35 -3.90
C PRO A 11 -20.74 -8.76 -3.81
N PRO A 12 -21.17 -9.27 -2.63
CA PRO A 12 -21.83 -10.59 -2.53
C PRO A 12 -23.20 -10.71 -3.19
N LEU A 13 -23.77 -9.60 -3.70
CA LEU A 13 -25.07 -9.54 -4.37
C LEU A 13 -24.94 -9.33 -5.89
N LEU A 14 -23.70 -9.29 -6.39
CA LEU A 14 -23.37 -9.25 -7.81
C LEU A 14 -23.11 -10.67 -8.30
N THR A 15 -23.48 -10.93 -9.54
CA THR A 15 -23.05 -12.14 -10.24
C THR A 15 -21.57 -12.03 -10.64
N ASP A 16 -20.88 -13.15 -10.81
CA ASP A 16 -19.46 -13.18 -11.19
C ASP A 16 -19.20 -12.36 -12.46
N ALA A 17 -20.07 -12.49 -13.47
CA ALA A 17 -19.99 -11.72 -14.71
C ALA A 17 -20.17 -10.20 -14.49
N GLU A 18 -21.03 -9.79 -13.56
CA GLU A 18 -21.16 -8.37 -13.18
C GLU A 18 -19.89 -7.86 -12.47
N ILE A 19 -19.24 -8.69 -11.66
CA ILE A 19 -17.97 -8.34 -11.00
C ILE A 19 -16.84 -8.21 -12.03
N GLU A 20 -16.75 -9.14 -12.98
CA GLU A 20 -15.77 -9.10 -14.08
C GLU A 20 -15.93 -7.83 -14.94
N GLU A 21 -17.16 -7.47 -15.33
CA GLU A 21 -17.44 -6.24 -16.09
C GLU A 21 -16.98 -4.99 -15.31
N VAL A 22 -17.17 -4.97 -13.99
CA VAL A 22 -16.70 -3.86 -13.14
C VAL A 22 -15.17 -3.82 -13.07
N LEU A 23 -14.50 -4.98 -12.89
CA LEU A 23 -13.05 -5.05 -12.80
C LEU A 23 -12.35 -4.55 -14.06
N ASP A 24 -12.92 -4.79 -15.24
CA ASP A 24 -12.37 -4.33 -16.52
C ASP A 24 -12.37 -2.80 -16.65
N VAL A 25 -13.40 -2.13 -16.15
CA VAL A 25 -13.55 -0.66 -16.27
C VAL A 25 -13.03 0.11 -15.06
N LEU A 26 -12.79 -0.57 -13.93
CA LEU A 26 -12.40 0.05 -12.66
C LEU A 26 -11.11 0.90 -12.75
N PRO A 27 -10.05 0.48 -13.47
CA PRO A 27 -8.83 1.29 -13.58
C PRO A 27 -9.09 2.65 -14.24
N ASP A 28 -9.84 2.68 -15.34
CA ASP A 28 -10.17 3.91 -16.07
C ASP A 28 -11.10 4.81 -15.26
N LEU A 29 -12.08 4.22 -14.56
CA LEU A 29 -12.96 4.98 -13.68
C LEU A 29 -12.19 5.63 -12.51
N THR A 30 -11.27 4.87 -11.89
CA THR A 30 -10.41 5.39 -10.81
C THR A 30 -9.51 6.51 -11.31
N LYS A 31 -8.93 6.33 -12.51
CA LYS A 31 -8.12 7.36 -13.16
C LYS A 31 -8.93 8.63 -13.40
N TRP A 32 -10.11 8.53 -14.01
CA TRP A 32 -10.98 9.68 -14.27
C TRP A 32 -11.42 10.39 -12.97
N ALA A 33 -11.79 9.65 -11.93
CA ALA A 33 -12.15 10.22 -10.63
C ALA A 33 -10.99 11.02 -10.01
N ASN A 34 -9.77 10.50 -10.12
CA ASN A 34 -8.56 11.20 -9.67
C ASN A 34 -8.28 12.46 -10.51
N GLU A 35 -8.48 12.40 -11.83
CA GLU A 35 -8.34 13.56 -12.73
C GLU A 35 -9.33 14.68 -12.40
N ILE A 36 -10.60 14.34 -12.14
CA ILE A 36 -11.63 15.30 -11.71
C ILE A 36 -11.24 15.95 -10.38
N THR A 37 -10.77 15.15 -9.43
CA THR A 37 -10.31 15.65 -8.12
C THR A 37 -9.12 16.60 -8.29
N ALA A 38 -8.14 16.24 -9.13
CA ALA A 38 -6.98 17.07 -9.41
C ALA A 38 -7.39 18.41 -10.06
N TYR A 39 -8.22 18.36 -11.10
CA TYR A 39 -8.72 19.56 -11.78
C TYR A 39 -9.48 20.48 -10.83
N ALA A 40 -10.42 19.94 -10.05
CA ALA A 40 -11.22 20.74 -9.11
C ALA A 40 -10.33 21.40 -8.03
N THR A 41 -9.33 20.66 -7.54
CA THR A 41 -8.36 21.14 -6.57
C THR A 41 -7.48 22.25 -7.14
N GLU A 42 -6.93 22.05 -8.35
CA GLU A 42 -6.11 23.04 -9.05
C GLU A 42 -6.89 24.34 -9.31
N ALA A 43 -8.11 24.22 -9.82
CA ALA A 43 -8.99 25.37 -10.03
C ALA A 43 -9.28 26.13 -8.74
N ALA A 44 -9.49 25.42 -7.64
CA ALA A 44 -9.74 26.06 -6.34
C ALA A 44 -8.49 26.76 -5.78
N ILE A 45 -7.31 26.14 -5.88
CA ILE A 45 -6.06 26.67 -5.33
C ILE A 45 -5.51 27.82 -6.19
N HIS A 46 -5.44 27.65 -7.51
CA HIS A 46 -4.71 28.57 -8.39
C HIS A 46 -5.62 29.59 -9.09
N HIS A 47 -6.90 29.29 -9.24
CA HIS A 47 -7.86 30.16 -9.94
C HIS A 47 -8.97 30.69 -9.03
N GLY A 48 -8.91 30.41 -7.73
CA GLY A 48 -9.90 30.88 -6.74
C GLY A 48 -11.31 30.35 -6.98
N LYS A 49 -11.45 29.24 -7.71
CA LYS A 49 -12.75 28.65 -8.01
C LYS A 49 -13.37 28.03 -6.75
N GLU A 50 -14.57 28.48 -6.40
CA GLU A 50 -15.37 27.84 -5.35
C GLU A 50 -16.27 26.73 -5.93
N TRP A 51 -16.35 25.63 -5.18
CA TRP A 51 -17.21 24.48 -5.49
C TRP A 51 -18.23 24.31 -4.37
N ASN A 52 -19.53 24.28 -4.71
CA ASN A 52 -20.59 24.16 -3.71
C ASN A 52 -20.43 22.89 -2.86
N GLY A 53 -20.42 23.04 -1.54
CA GLY A 53 -20.23 21.94 -0.59
C GLY A 53 -18.77 21.56 -0.31
N PHE A 54 -17.81 22.23 -0.95
CA PHE A 54 -16.38 22.00 -0.75
C PHE A 54 -15.69 23.29 -0.32
N ARG A 55 -14.55 23.16 0.37
CA ARG A 55 -13.66 24.27 0.74
C ARG A 55 -12.22 23.82 0.66
N VAL A 56 -11.33 24.75 0.31
CA VAL A 56 -9.88 24.53 0.41
C VAL A 56 -9.48 24.63 1.88
N VAL A 57 -8.73 23.65 2.35
CA VAL A 57 -8.17 23.61 3.70
C VAL A 57 -6.70 23.20 3.61
N GLU A 58 -5.93 23.55 4.63
CA GLU A 58 -4.59 22.98 4.76
C GLU A 58 -4.69 21.47 4.92
N GLY A 59 -3.85 20.75 4.17
CA GLY A 59 -3.70 19.32 4.34
C GLY A 59 -3.20 18.99 5.75
N ARG A 60 -3.36 17.72 6.16
CA ARG A 60 -2.81 17.27 7.44
C ARG A 60 -1.28 17.39 7.41
N SER A 61 -0.74 18.25 8.26
CA SER A 61 0.69 18.31 8.51
C SER A 61 1.08 17.38 9.66
N ASN A 62 2.19 16.66 9.51
CA ASN A 62 2.83 15.99 10.63
C ASN A 62 3.70 16.98 11.40
N ARG A 63 3.61 16.96 12.73
CA ARG A 63 4.54 17.71 13.59
C ARG A 63 5.97 17.24 13.37
N LYS A 64 6.90 18.19 13.33
CA LYS A 64 8.34 17.95 13.23
C LYS A 64 9.05 18.78 14.30
N TYR A 65 10.21 18.30 14.76
CA TYR A 65 11.07 19.09 15.65
C TYR A 65 11.61 20.31 14.90
N ARG A 66 11.63 21.47 15.57
CA ARG A 66 12.14 22.72 15.01
C ARG A 66 13.66 22.70 14.92
N ASP A 67 14.30 22.17 15.95
CA ASP A 67 15.75 22.01 16.08
C ASP A 67 15.99 20.71 16.83
N GLU A 68 16.50 19.70 16.12
CA GLU A 68 16.72 18.37 16.69
C GLU A 68 17.81 18.36 17.77
N LEU A 69 18.77 19.30 17.74
CA LEU A 69 19.83 19.41 18.74
C LEU A 69 19.31 19.99 20.04
N LEU A 70 18.57 21.11 19.97
CA LEU A 70 17.91 21.68 21.16
C LEU A 70 16.90 20.70 21.75
N VAL A 71 16.21 19.94 20.90
CA VAL A 71 15.31 18.87 21.35
C VAL A 71 16.10 17.75 22.03
N ALA A 72 17.22 17.31 21.46
CA ALA A 72 18.05 16.26 22.05
C ALA A 72 18.70 16.69 23.37
N GLU A 73 19.17 17.94 23.45
CA GLU A 73 19.71 18.54 24.66
C GLU A 73 18.64 18.67 25.74
N ALA A 74 17.51 19.31 25.43
CA ALA A 74 16.39 19.43 26.36
C ALA A 74 15.89 18.05 26.82
N ALA A 75 15.80 17.08 25.91
CA ALA A 75 15.44 15.71 26.25
C ALA A 75 16.46 15.08 27.21
N ARG A 76 17.77 15.21 26.93
CA ARG A 76 18.84 14.68 27.78
C ARG A 76 18.90 15.34 29.15
N GLU A 77 18.72 16.67 29.22
CA GLU A 77 18.64 17.43 30.47
C GLU A 77 17.49 16.94 31.36
N HIS A 78 16.39 16.49 30.75
CA HIS A 78 15.25 15.89 31.45
C HIS A 78 15.35 14.37 31.59
N GLY A 79 16.53 13.79 31.37
CA GLY A 79 16.81 12.37 31.60
C GLY A 79 16.42 11.43 30.46
N TYR A 80 16.00 11.93 29.31
CA TYR A 80 15.72 11.11 28.12
C TYR A 80 16.99 10.95 27.26
N THR A 81 17.54 9.73 27.22
CA THR A 81 18.83 9.44 26.58
C THR A 81 18.72 8.57 25.33
N ASP A 82 17.67 7.74 25.22
CA ASP A 82 17.38 6.92 24.04
C ASP A 82 16.38 7.63 23.11
N ILE A 83 16.82 8.74 22.54
CA ILE A 83 15.99 9.67 21.76
C ILE A 83 16.11 9.45 20.24
N TYR A 84 16.91 8.48 19.82
CA TYR A 84 17.20 8.20 18.41
C TYR A 84 16.71 6.81 18.02
N ARG A 85 16.26 6.68 16.78
CA ARG A 85 15.86 5.37 16.24
C ARG A 85 17.06 4.70 15.57
N GLN A 86 17.57 3.62 16.13
CA GLN A 86 18.55 2.75 15.46
C GLN A 86 17.82 1.79 14.52
N THR A 87 18.25 1.72 13.26
CA THR A 87 17.71 0.78 12.27
C THR A 87 18.82 0.14 11.46
N LEU A 88 18.62 -1.11 11.04
CA LEU A 88 19.50 -1.75 10.07
C LEU A 88 19.51 -0.97 8.75
N ILE A 89 20.66 -0.94 8.10
CA ILE A 89 20.80 -0.38 6.75
C ILE A 89 20.00 -1.20 5.73
N PRO A 90 19.54 -0.59 4.62
CA PRO A 90 18.88 -1.29 3.53
C PRO A 90 19.69 -2.48 3.02
N MET A 91 18.99 -3.53 2.56
CA MET A 91 19.61 -4.81 2.18
C MET A 91 20.76 -4.66 1.17
N THR A 92 20.58 -3.82 0.16
CA THR A 92 21.60 -3.57 -0.86
C THR A 92 22.84 -2.88 -0.29
N GLU A 93 22.66 -2.03 0.74
CA GLU A 93 23.76 -1.37 1.43
C GLU A 93 24.51 -2.36 2.32
N MET A 94 23.79 -3.20 3.05
CA MET A 94 24.36 -4.30 3.83
C MET A 94 25.19 -5.24 2.95
N GLN A 95 24.66 -5.62 1.79
CA GLN A 95 25.37 -6.49 0.83
C GLN A 95 26.62 -5.84 0.24
N LYS A 96 26.61 -4.52 0.00
CA LYS A 96 27.80 -3.78 -0.43
C LYS A 96 28.83 -3.68 0.69
N LEU A 97 28.40 -3.44 1.93
CA LEU A 97 29.27 -3.32 3.10
C LEU A 97 30.03 -4.62 3.38
N MET A 98 29.34 -5.76 3.30
CA MET A 98 29.90 -7.07 3.62
C MET A 98 30.54 -7.76 2.40
N GLY A 99 30.17 -7.35 1.19
CA GLY A 99 30.46 -8.08 -0.04
C GLY A 99 29.52 -9.28 -0.21
N LYS A 100 29.27 -9.68 -1.46
CA LYS A 100 28.27 -10.71 -1.79
C LYS A 100 28.51 -12.04 -1.07
N SER A 101 29.77 -12.48 -0.97
CA SER A 101 30.11 -13.76 -0.33
C SER A 101 29.83 -13.74 1.17
N ALA A 102 30.33 -12.76 1.92
CA ALA A 102 30.13 -12.71 3.37
C ALA A 102 28.68 -12.36 3.74
N PHE A 103 27.99 -11.56 2.91
CA PHE A 103 26.57 -11.31 3.09
C PHE A 103 25.75 -12.60 3.01
N GLU A 104 26.00 -13.44 1.99
CA GLU A 104 25.30 -14.71 1.84
C GLU A 104 25.68 -15.70 2.96
N GLU A 105 26.97 -15.82 3.27
CA GLU A 105 27.47 -16.75 4.30
C GLU A 105 26.98 -16.40 5.71
N ILE A 106 26.92 -15.12 6.06
CA ILE A 106 26.62 -14.68 7.44
C ILE A 106 25.13 -14.37 7.61
N LEU A 107 24.50 -13.75 6.62
CA LEU A 107 23.11 -13.26 6.73
C LEU A 107 22.12 -14.03 5.86
N GLY A 108 22.56 -14.88 4.92
CA GLY A 108 21.68 -15.59 3.98
C GLY A 108 20.57 -16.36 4.69
N ASP A 109 20.94 -17.15 5.70
CA ASP A 109 19.99 -17.93 6.51
C ASP A 109 19.10 -17.06 7.43
N LEU A 110 19.42 -15.78 7.59
CA LEU A 110 18.65 -14.79 8.36
C LEU A 110 17.73 -13.93 7.48
N ILE A 111 17.83 -14.06 6.15
CA ILE A 111 17.03 -13.30 5.19
C ILE A 111 15.86 -14.15 4.72
N TYR A 112 14.67 -13.73 5.10
CA TYR A 112 13.43 -14.29 4.60
C TYR A 112 12.79 -13.35 3.58
N LYS A 113 12.46 -13.89 2.39
CA LYS A 113 11.61 -13.19 1.43
C LYS A 113 10.17 -13.63 1.66
N PRO A 114 9.33 -12.80 2.32
CA PRO A 114 7.92 -13.13 2.45
C PRO A 114 7.26 -13.22 1.07
N PRO A 115 6.28 -14.14 0.89
CA PRO A 115 5.44 -14.12 -0.30
C PRO A 115 4.74 -12.75 -0.38
N GLY A 116 4.67 -12.20 -1.59
CA GLY A 116 3.94 -10.96 -1.82
C GLY A 116 2.46 -11.14 -1.46
N LYS A 117 1.81 -10.06 -1.00
CA LYS A 117 0.36 -10.07 -0.75
C LYS A 117 -0.37 -10.47 -2.04
N PRO A 118 -1.25 -11.48 -2.02
CA PRO A 118 -2.06 -11.83 -3.18
C PRO A 118 -2.90 -10.63 -3.61
N ILE A 119 -2.89 -10.35 -4.91
CA ILE A 119 -3.72 -9.31 -5.53
C ILE A 119 -4.41 -9.89 -6.74
N LEU A 120 -5.69 -9.54 -6.91
CA LEU A 120 -6.44 -9.89 -8.10
C LEU A 120 -6.03 -8.95 -9.23
N VAL A 121 -5.65 -9.51 -10.37
CA VAL A 121 -5.21 -8.76 -11.55
C VAL A 121 -5.78 -9.39 -12.83
N PRO A 122 -5.91 -8.64 -13.93
CA PRO A 122 -6.36 -9.19 -15.21
C PRO A 122 -5.41 -10.28 -15.73
N ASN A 123 -5.95 -11.20 -16.55
CA ASN A 123 -5.17 -12.30 -17.17
C ASN A 123 -4.05 -11.83 -18.11
N THR A 124 -4.03 -10.55 -18.49
CA THR A 124 -2.93 -9.94 -19.25
C THR A 124 -1.68 -9.70 -18.39
N ASP A 125 -1.79 -9.76 -17.06
CA ASP A 125 -0.64 -9.69 -16.17
C ASP A 125 0.27 -10.92 -16.38
N LYS A 126 1.57 -10.68 -16.56
CA LYS A 126 2.53 -11.74 -16.92
C LYS A 126 2.99 -12.57 -15.73
N ARG A 127 2.65 -12.17 -14.49
CA ARG A 127 3.06 -12.90 -13.29
C ARG A 127 2.30 -14.23 -13.20
N PRO A 128 2.96 -15.32 -12.78
CA PRO A 128 2.29 -16.61 -12.64
C PRO A 128 1.16 -16.50 -11.61
N ALA A 129 0.02 -17.14 -11.90
CA ALA A 129 -1.08 -17.25 -10.97
C ALA A 129 -0.62 -17.97 -9.69
N MET A 130 -1.10 -17.49 -8.54
CA MET A 130 -0.83 -18.11 -7.26
C MET A 130 -1.84 -19.23 -7.00
N ASN A 131 -1.37 -20.41 -6.57
CA ASN A 131 -2.26 -21.46 -6.05
C ASN A 131 -2.83 -21.00 -4.70
N VAL A 132 -4.07 -20.53 -4.69
CA VAL A 132 -4.81 -20.23 -3.47
C VAL A 132 -5.44 -21.53 -2.93
N THR A 133 -5.00 -22.01 -1.78
CA THR A 133 -5.66 -23.13 -1.09
C THR A 133 -6.92 -22.61 -0.41
N ASN A 134 -8.09 -23.00 -0.93
CA ASN A 134 -9.35 -22.85 -0.21
C ASN A 134 -9.34 -23.80 1.00
N ALA A 135 -9.87 -23.36 2.14
CA ALA A 135 -9.97 -24.17 3.37
C ALA A 135 -10.74 -25.50 3.18
N GLU A 136 -11.50 -25.66 2.09
CA GLU A 136 -12.20 -26.89 1.73
C GLU A 136 -11.26 -27.99 1.16
N ASN A 137 -10.09 -27.64 0.63
CA ASN A 137 -9.18 -28.61 0.00
C ASN A 137 -8.22 -29.30 0.99
N GLU A 138 -8.33 -29.03 2.29
CA GLU A 138 -7.44 -29.57 3.33
C GLU A 138 -7.96 -30.86 3.98
N PHE A 139 -9.22 -31.26 3.73
CA PHE A 139 -9.87 -32.38 4.42
C PHE A 139 -9.99 -33.70 3.62
N ASP A 140 -9.58 -33.77 2.35
CA ASP A 140 -9.85 -34.94 1.49
C ASP A 140 -8.69 -35.95 1.32
N LYS A 141 -7.74 -36.03 2.27
CA LYS A 141 -6.70 -37.08 2.25
C LYS A 141 -6.35 -37.68 3.62
N ILE A 142 -7.37 -38.15 4.34
CA ILE A 142 -7.18 -39.25 5.29
C ILE A 142 -8.28 -40.29 5.01
N MET A 143 -8.07 -41.09 3.96
CA MET A 143 -8.75 -42.38 3.85
C MET A 143 -7.81 -43.40 4.50
N GLU A 144 -8.21 -43.90 5.66
CA GLU A 144 -7.68 -45.11 6.30
C GLU A 144 -7.66 -46.28 5.31
N ASP A 145 -6.51 -46.97 5.24
CA ASP A 145 -6.41 -48.43 5.38
C ASP A 145 -4.97 -48.78 5.84
#